data_AF-A0ABC8TM17-F1
#
_entry.id   AF-A0ABC8TM17-F1
#
_cell.length_a   1.000
_cell.length_b   1.000
_cell.length_c   1.000
_cell.angle_alpha   90.00
_cell.angle_beta   90.00
_cell.angle_gamma   90.00
#
_symmetry.space_group_name_H-M   'P 1'
#
loop_
_entity.id
_entity.type
_entity.pdbx_description
1 polymer ?
#
loop_
_entity_poly.entity_id
_entity_poly.type
_entity_poly.pdbx_seq_one_letter_code
_entity_poly.pdbx_strand_id
1 'polypeptide(L)'
;MQGNVEGCPREPWHDLHCKIDGPAAYDVLTNFEERWLKASKPHGIKKLKMPYDDALLRIERLPEILGISDTPCLGENDPQSWHVQIFRSIDSNSVKGFPKDPKGGTRKNLVCGKNVLIDMSIHSAYVKAIRSAQHFIYIENQYFIGSSFNWNLHKDLGANNLIPMEIALKIANKIRAHERFSVYIVIPMWPEGNPTGAATQRILFWQHKTMQMMYETIYKALVEVGLEDAFSPQDYLNFFCLGNREAISMSDTPRNENPPMANTPQALCRKNRRFMIYVHSKGMIVDDEYVILGSANINQRSMEGSRDTEIAMGAYQPHHTWARQLSSPHGQIYGYRMSLWAEHVGVIEDCFTRPESLECVRRIRSMGEMNWKQFAAEEVTEMRGHLMKYPVEVDRIGKVRSLPGCETFPDVGGNIVGSFLAIQENLTI
;
A
#
# COMPACT_ATOMS: atom_id res chain seq x y z
N MET A 1 15.69 -8.57 13.64
CA MET A 1 16.15 -8.92 15.01
C MET A 1 17.66 -8.66 15.10
N GLN A 2 18.22 -8.26 16.25
CA GLN A 2 19.68 -8.08 16.44
C GLN A 2 20.28 -9.28 17.22
N GLY A 3 21.32 -9.95 16.70
CA GLY A 3 21.96 -11.10 17.34
C GLY A 3 21.96 -12.37 16.46
N ASN A 4 22.23 -13.54 17.05
CA ASN A 4 22.16 -14.82 16.31
C ASN A 4 20.70 -15.12 15.90
N VAL A 5 20.45 -15.23 14.60
CA VAL A 5 19.13 -15.49 13.99
C VAL A 5 19.00 -16.91 13.42
N GLU A 6 20.02 -17.77 13.59
CA GLU A 6 20.00 -19.15 13.09
C GLU A 6 18.81 -19.94 13.67
N GLY A 7 17.95 -20.49 12.81
CA GLY A 7 16.74 -21.21 13.23
C GLY A 7 15.56 -20.32 13.63
N CYS A 8 15.69 -18.97 13.62
CA CYS A 8 14.52 -18.09 13.67
C CYS A 8 13.72 -18.18 12.37
N PRO A 9 12.40 -17.91 12.41
CA PRO A 9 11.65 -17.65 11.19
C PRO A 9 12.33 -16.56 10.37
N ARG A 10 12.54 -16.80 9.08
CA ARG A 10 12.83 -15.72 8.13
C ARG A 10 11.65 -14.75 8.13
N GLU A 11 11.87 -13.53 7.69
CA GLU A 11 10.79 -12.60 7.35
C GLU A 11 10.35 -12.88 5.90
N PRO A 12 9.17 -13.48 5.66
CA PRO A 12 8.68 -13.66 4.30
C PRO A 12 8.30 -12.31 3.69
N TRP A 13 8.48 -12.18 2.38
CA TRP A 13 8.30 -10.91 1.67
C TRP A 13 7.12 -11.02 0.71
N HIS A 14 6.03 -10.33 1.04
CA HIS A 14 4.87 -10.19 0.17
C HIS A 14 4.94 -8.84 -0.55
N ASP A 15 4.90 -8.85 -1.88
CA ASP A 15 5.05 -7.65 -2.68
C ASP A 15 4.32 -7.80 -4.02
N LEU A 16 4.02 -6.66 -4.65
CA LEU A 16 3.35 -6.61 -5.95
C LEU A 16 4.30 -6.01 -6.98
N HIS A 17 4.33 -6.60 -8.17
CA HIS A 17 5.09 -6.07 -9.31
C HIS A 17 4.31 -6.23 -10.60
N CYS A 18 4.69 -5.46 -11.62
CA CYS A 18 4.10 -5.58 -12.95
C CYS A 18 5.17 -5.53 -14.03
N LYS A 19 4.85 -6.13 -15.18
CA LYS A 19 5.59 -5.93 -16.44
C LYS A 19 4.71 -5.09 -17.36
N ILE A 20 5.28 -4.06 -17.96
CA ILE A 20 4.59 -3.16 -18.87
C ILE A 20 5.13 -3.39 -20.27
N ASP A 21 4.25 -3.80 -21.18
CA ASP A 21 4.52 -3.87 -22.62
C ASP A 21 3.78 -2.71 -23.33
N GLY A 22 4.19 -2.39 -24.55
CA GLY A 22 3.56 -1.33 -25.36
C GLY A 22 4.09 0.08 -25.08
N PRO A 23 3.38 1.13 -25.55
CA PRO A 23 3.86 2.52 -25.51
C PRO A 23 4.21 3.02 -24.11
N ALA A 24 3.49 2.58 -23.09
CA ALA A 24 3.74 2.97 -21.69
C ALA A 24 5.12 2.51 -21.18
N ALA A 25 5.75 1.51 -21.80
CA ALA A 25 7.13 1.14 -21.47
C ALA A 25 8.13 2.25 -21.81
N TYR A 26 7.86 3.05 -22.86
CA TYR A 26 8.70 4.18 -23.23
C TYR A 26 8.55 5.36 -22.27
N ASP A 27 7.42 5.49 -21.57
CA ASP A 27 7.26 6.47 -20.50
C ASP A 27 8.15 6.13 -19.29
N VAL A 28 8.28 4.84 -18.96
CA VAL A 28 9.21 4.34 -17.93
C VAL A 28 10.66 4.59 -18.35
N LEU A 29 11.00 4.33 -19.62
CA LEU A 29 12.31 4.67 -20.18
C LEU A 29 12.59 6.17 -20.10
N THR A 30 11.65 7.00 -20.54
CA THR A 30 11.77 8.47 -20.50
C THR A 30 12.06 8.93 -19.08
N ASN A 31 11.37 8.39 -18.08
CA ASN A 31 11.68 8.67 -16.68
C ASN A 31 13.14 8.32 -16.30
N PHE A 32 13.65 7.17 -16.75
CA PHE A 32 15.05 6.80 -16.52
C PHE A 32 16.01 7.81 -17.18
N GLU A 33 15.79 8.15 -18.45
CA GLU A 33 16.64 9.07 -19.22
C GLU A 33 16.66 10.47 -18.59
N GLU A 34 15.48 11.01 -18.23
CA GLU A 34 15.35 12.31 -17.56
C GLU A 34 16.16 12.38 -16.26
N ARG A 35 16.14 11.31 -15.47
CA ARG A 35 16.89 11.20 -14.21
C ARG A 35 18.38 10.99 -14.47
N TRP A 36 18.75 10.10 -15.38
CA TRP A 36 20.14 9.84 -15.75
C TRP A 36 20.82 11.14 -16.20
N LEU A 37 20.18 11.90 -17.10
CA LEU A 37 20.72 13.17 -17.61
C LEU A 37 20.82 14.27 -16.54
N LYS A 38 20.05 14.17 -15.45
CA LYS A 38 20.18 15.08 -14.30
C LYS A 38 21.32 14.67 -13.38
N ALA A 39 21.42 13.39 -13.03
CA ALA A 39 22.40 12.83 -12.11
C ALA A 39 23.82 12.78 -12.69
N SER A 40 23.94 12.50 -13.99
CA SER A 40 25.22 12.35 -14.67
C SER A 40 25.94 13.67 -14.96
N LYS A 41 25.36 14.85 -14.67
CA LYS A 41 26.02 16.14 -14.97
C LYS A 41 27.45 16.22 -14.41
N PRO A 42 28.48 16.45 -15.23
CA PRO A 42 29.85 16.48 -14.76
C PRO A 42 30.08 17.69 -13.84
N HIS A 43 30.75 17.44 -12.71
CA HIS A 43 31.12 18.45 -11.73
C HIS A 43 32.59 18.88 -11.95
N GLY A 44 32.90 20.16 -11.74
CA GLY A 44 34.27 20.70 -11.82
C GLY A 44 34.90 20.69 -13.22
N ILE A 45 36.22 20.43 -13.28
CA ILE A 45 37.07 20.56 -14.49
C ILE A 45 36.65 19.61 -15.64
N LYS A 46 35.84 18.57 -15.35
CA LYS A 46 35.28 17.64 -16.35
C LYS A 46 34.26 18.27 -17.31
N LYS A 47 33.79 19.51 -17.04
CA LYS A 47 32.88 20.26 -17.93
C LYS A 47 33.50 20.62 -19.28
N LEU A 48 34.84 20.71 -19.36
CA LEU A 48 35.55 21.18 -20.56
C LEU A 48 35.86 20.07 -21.58
N LYS A 49 35.67 18.78 -21.25
CA LYS A 49 36.31 17.69 -22.01
C LYS A 49 35.42 16.71 -22.77
N MET A 50 34.10 16.70 -22.65
CA MET A 50 33.29 15.68 -23.36
C MET A 50 31.94 16.23 -23.83
N PRO A 51 31.54 16.00 -25.10
CA PRO A 51 30.13 16.08 -25.49
C PRO A 51 29.42 14.89 -24.83
N TYR A 52 28.51 15.18 -23.91
CA TYR A 52 27.85 14.23 -23.00
C TYR A 52 26.79 13.33 -23.69
N ASP A 53 26.90 13.17 -25.00
CA ASP A 53 25.75 12.87 -25.87
C ASP A 53 25.63 11.38 -26.28
N ASP A 54 26.61 10.55 -25.89
CA ASP A 54 26.70 9.12 -26.27
C ASP A 54 26.57 8.14 -25.09
N ALA A 55 26.28 8.60 -23.86
CA ALA A 55 26.14 7.71 -22.70
C ALA A 55 24.81 6.93 -22.68
N LEU A 56 23.79 7.45 -23.36
CA LEU A 56 22.52 6.76 -23.57
C LEU A 56 22.41 6.39 -25.06
N LEU A 57 22.01 5.15 -25.31
CA LEU A 57 21.69 4.71 -26.66
C LEU A 57 20.45 5.47 -27.15
N ARG A 58 20.57 6.12 -28.31
CA ARG A 58 19.42 6.73 -28.96
C ARG A 58 18.66 5.66 -29.72
N ILE A 59 17.55 5.20 -29.17
CA ILE A 59 16.73 4.13 -29.75
C ILE A 59 16.33 4.44 -31.21
N GLU A 60 16.07 5.72 -31.53
CA GLU A 60 15.80 6.21 -32.88
C GLU A 60 16.92 5.88 -33.91
N ARG A 61 18.14 5.66 -33.44
CA ARG A 61 19.31 5.31 -34.27
C ARG A 61 19.56 3.80 -34.37
N LEU A 62 18.76 2.98 -33.69
CA LEU A 62 18.90 1.54 -33.64
C LEU A 62 17.71 0.89 -34.37
N PRO A 63 17.84 0.57 -35.68
CA PRO A 63 16.72 0.06 -36.48
C PRO A 63 16.20 -1.31 -36.02
N GLU A 64 16.95 -2.02 -35.17
CA GLU A 64 16.54 -3.30 -34.57
C GLU A 64 15.59 -3.13 -33.38
N ILE A 65 15.51 -1.93 -32.78
CA ILE A 65 14.61 -1.63 -31.68
C ILE A 65 13.42 -0.86 -32.25
N LEU A 66 12.21 -1.40 -32.06
CA LEU A 66 10.99 -0.74 -32.51
C LEU A 66 10.86 0.64 -31.84
N GLY A 67 10.44 1.64 -32.62
CA GLY A 67 10.06 2.95 -32.07
C GLY A 67 8.71 2.89 -31.37
N ILE A 68 8.36 3.93 -30.61
CA ILE A 68 7.05 4.02 -29.95
C ILE A 68 5.88 3.91 -30.94
N SER A 69 6.04 4.47 -32.15
CA SER A 69 5.04 4.43 -33.23
C SER A 69 4.88 3.05 -33.86
N ASP A 70 5.91 2.21 -33.76
CA ASP A 70 5.96 0.88 -34.39
C ASP A 70 5.79 -0.25 -33.37
N THR A 71 5.61 0.10 -32.08
CA THR A 71 5.45 -0.88 -31.01
C THR A 71 4.09 -1.56 -31.13
N PRO A 72 4.03 -2.90 -31.25
CA PRO A 72 2.77 -3.61 -31.41
C PRO A 72 1.88 -3.39 -30.19
N CYS A 73 0.76 -2.71 -30.41
CA CYS A 73 -0.33 -2.62 -29.47
C CYS A 73 -1.39 -3.63 -29.89
N LEU A 74 -2.01 -4.33 -28.93
CA LEU A 74 -3.25 -5.04 -29.22
C LEU A 74 -4.26 -4.04 -29.79
N GLY A 75 -5.00 -4.43 -30.82
CA GLY A 75 -5.99 -3.55 -31.42
C GLY A 75 -7.03 -3.10 -30.38
N GLU A 76 -7.62 -1.92 -30.54
CA GLU A 76 -8.61 -1.37 -29.58
C GLU A 76 -9.81 -2.31 -29.37
N ASN A 77 -10.10 -3.20 -30.32
CA ASN A 77 -11.16 -4.19 -30.25
C ASN A 77 -10.75 -5.52 -29.60
N ASP A 78 -9.48 -5.69 -29.23
CA ASP A 78 -9.00 -6.90 -28.55
C ASP A 78 -9.44 -6.88 -27.07
N PRO A 79 -10.19 -7.90 -26.59
CA PRO A 79 -10.59 -7.99 -25.18
C PRO A 79 -9.41 -8.00 -24.19
N GLN A 80 -8.23 -8.45 -24.63
CA GLN A 80 -7.01 -8.48 -23.82
C GLN A 80 -6.26 -7.14 -23.81
N SER A 81 -6.72 -6.12 -24.52
CA SER A 81 -6.09 -4.80 -24.54
C SER A 81 -6.10 -4.14 -23.16
N TRP A 82 -5.12 -3.26 -22.94
CA TRP A 82 -4.96 -2.47 -21.72
C TRP A 82 -4.72 -1.01 -22.05
N HIS A 83 -5.33 -0.13 -21.27
CA HIS A 83 -4.96 1.28 -21.22
C HIS A 83 -4.12 1.49 -19.97
N VAL A 84 -2.90 1.99 -20.15
CA VAL A 84 -1.91 2.16 -19.09
C VAL A 84 -1.44 3.60 -19.06
N GLN A 85 -1.28 4.16 -17.86
CA GLN A 85 -0.69 5.47 -17.64
C GLN A 85 0.39 5.38 -16.56
N ILE A 86 1.55 6.00 -16.81
CA ILE A 86 2.63 6.13 -15.84
C ILE A 86 2.45 7.40 -15.01
N PHE A 87 2.65 7.27 -13.69
CA PHE A 87 2.57 8.32 -12.70
C PHE A 87 3.86 8.39 -11.90
N ARG A 88 4.19 9.58 -11.38
CA ARG A 88 5.40 9.82 -10.60
C ARG A 88 5.15 10.71 -9.39
N SER A 89 6.05 10.56 -8.42
CA SER A 89 6.34 11.56 -7.40
C SER A 89 7.78 11.99 -7.63
N ILE A 90 8.02 13.14 -8.24
CA ILE A 90 9.38 13.57 -8.60
C ILE A 90 9.46 15.09 -8.80
N ASP A 91 10.61 15.70 -8.52
CA ASP A 91 10.78 17.15 -8.66
C ASP A 91 11.82 17.54 -9.73
N SER A 92 11.85 18.84 -10.06
CA SER A 92 12.81 19.43 -11.00
C SER A 92 14.29 19.30 -10.57
N ASN A 93 14.57 18.93 -9.32
CA ASN A 93 15.93 18.63 -8.85
C ASN A 93 16.36 17.20 -9.18
N SER A 94 15.43 16.33 -9.51
CA SER A 94 15.67 14.92 -9.78
C SER A 94 15.68 14.60 -11.27
N VAL A 95 15.10 15.46 -12.11
CA VAL A 95 15.01 15.28 -13.56
C VAL A 95 15.55 16.44 -14.39
N LYS A 96 15.91 16.14 -15.63
CA LYS A 96 16.14 17.11 -16.71
C LYS A 96 14.94 17.04 -17.66
N GLY A 97 14.44 18.19 -18.14
CA GLY A 97 13.33 18.23 -19.10
C GLY A 97 12.06 18.90 -18.58
N PHE A 98 11.97 19.14 -17.27
CA PHE A 98 10.90 19.97 -16.71
C PHE A 98 10.98 21.41 -17.26
N PRO A 99 9.82 22.04 -17.53
CA PRO A 99 9.76 23.44 -17.93
C PRO A 99 10.50 24.35 -16.94
N LYS A 100 11.04 25.47 -17.42
CA LYS A 100 11.71 26.45 -16.54
C LYS A 100 10.76 27.50 -15.99
N ASP A 101 9.64 27.73 -16.68
CA ASP A 101 8.64 28.71 -16.30
C ASP A 101 7.42 28.06 -15.63
N PRO A 102 6.78 28.72 -14.65
CA PRO A 102 5.59 28.19 -13.97
C PRO A 102 4.42 27.87 -14.91
N LYS A 103 4.23 28.65 -15.99
CA LYS A 103 3.14 28.42 -16.95
C LYS A 103 3.32 27.10 -17.72
N GLY A 104 4.56 26.75 -18.04
CA GLY A 104 4.96 25.46 -18.61
C GLY A 104 4.72 24.34 -17.61
N GLY A 105 5.05 24.56 -16.34
CA GLY A 105 4.76 23.62 -15.24
C GLY A 105 3.27 23.28 -15.15
N THR A 106 2.41 24.29 -15.05
CA THR A 106 0.94 24.09 -14.95
C THR A 106 0.37 23.36 -16.18
N ARG A 107 0.85 23.65 -17.39
CA ARG A 107 0.43 22.94 -18.62
C ARG A 107 0.76 21.44 -18.60
N LYS A 108 1.75 21.03 -17.80
CA LYS A 108 2.12 19.62 -17.58
C LYS A 108 1.58 19.06 -16.26
N ASN A 109 0.62 19.75 -15.62
CA ASN A 109 0.08 19.40 -14.31
C ASN A 109 1.13 19.33 -13.19
N LEU A 110 2.23 20.07 -13.32
CA LEU A 110 3.25 20.19 -12.27
C LEU A 110 2.83 21.27 -11.26
N VAL A 111 3.03 20.96 -9.99
CA VAL A 111 2.80 21.88 -8.87
C VAL A 111 4.05 22.73 -8.63
N CYS A 112 3.85 24.02 -8.35
CA CYS A 112 4.94 24.94 -8.01
C CYS A 112 5.21 24.89 -6.50
N GLY A 113 6.33 24.29 -6.10
CA GLY A 113 6.85 24.36 -4.74
C GLY A 113 7.79 25.57 -4.55
N LYS A 114 8.49 25.61 -3.41
CA LYS A 114 9.50 26.64 -3.13
C LYS A 114 10.72 26.42 -4.03
N ASN A 115 10.77 27.16 -5.14
CA ASN A 115 11.84 27.13 -6.17
C ASN A 115 11.96 25.82 -6.96
N VAL A 116 10.96 24.95 -6.93
CA VAL A 116 10.96 23.66 -7.65
C VAL A 116 9.61 23.42 -8.30
N LEU A 117 9.62 22.73 -9.45
CA LEU A 117 8.42 22.13 -10.03
C LEU A 117 8.32 20.68 -9.56
N ILE A 118 7.12 20.25 -9.17
CA ILE A 118 6.86 18.97 -8.54
C ILE A 118 5.80 18.24 -9.35
N ASP A 119 6.11 17.01 -9.76
CA ASP A 119 5.15 16.03 -10.25
C ASP A 119 4.64 15.23 -9.04
N MET A 120 3.34 15.31 -8.81
CA MET A 120 2.61 14.55 -7.78
C MET A 120 1.44 13.79 -8.41
N SER A 121 1.67 13.29 -9.62
CA SER A 121 0.68 12.54 -10.38
C SER A 121 0.31 11.21 -9.74
N ILE A 122 1.17 10.59 -8.92
CA ILE A 122 0.80 9.40 -8.11
C ILE A 122 -0.31 9.73 -7.13
N HIS A 123 -0.13 10.76 -6.29
CA HIS A 123 -1.15 11.19 -5.34
C HIS A 123 -2.45 11.53 -6.07
N SER A 124 -2.36 12.29 -7.16
CA SER A 124 -3.51 12.67 -7.98
C SER A 124 -4.24 11.45 -8.56
N ALA A 125 -3.51 10.44 -9.02
CA ALA A 125 -4.07 9.20 -9.55
C ALA A 125 -4.81 8.40 -8.47
N TYR A 126 -4.21 8.24 -7.27
CA TYR A 126 -4.87 7.60 -6.14
C TYR A 126 -6.16 8.35 -5.76
N VAL A 127 -6.12 9.67 -5.60
CA VAL A 127 -7.30 10.49 -5.27
C VAL A 127 -8.40 10.32 -6.32
N LYS A 128 -8.04 10.37 -7.61
CA LYS A 128 -9.01 10.21 -8.70
C LYS A 128 -9.63 8.82 -8.71
N ALA A 129 -8.83 7.76 -8.53
CA ALA A 129 -9.32 6.39 -8.48
C ALA A 129 -10.27 6.18 -7.29
N ILE A 130 -9.93 6.68 -6.10
CA ILE A 130 -10.80 6.61 -4.90
C ILE A 130 -12.11 7.36 -5.14
N ARG A 131 -12.05 8.57 -5.73
CA ARG A 131 -13.26 9.36 -6.02
C ARG A 131 -14.15 8.69 -7.06
N SER A 132 -13.60 7.97 -8.03
CA SER A 132 -14.36 7.22 -9.03
C SER A 132 -14.97 5.93 -8.49
N ALA A 133 -14.40 5.36 -7.42
CA ALA A 133 -14.83 4.06 -6.88
C ALA A 133 -16.34 4.01 -6.57
N GLN A 134 -16.97 2.91 -6.98
CA GLN A 134 -18.41 2.68 -6.91
C GLN A 134 -18.81 1.54 -5.96
N HIS A 135 -18.00 0.48 -5.87
CA HIS A 135 -18.34 -0.77 -5.19
C HIS A 135 -17.37 -1.09 -4.05
N PHE A 136 -16.06 -1.17 -4.33
CA PHE A 136 -15.06 -1.44 -3.30
C PHE A 136 -13.66 -0.97 -3.67
N ILE A 137 -12.81 -0.88 -2.64
CA ILE A 137 -11.37 -0.64 -2.79
C ILE A 137 -10.59 -1.71 -2.01
N TYR A 138 -9.58 -2.30 -2.64
CA TYR A 138 -8.62 -3.20 -2.00
C TYR A 138 -7.22 -2.60 -2.10
N ILE A 139 -6.55 -2.38 -0.97
CA ILE A 139 -5.21 -1.77 -0.88
C ILE A 139 -4.28 -2.73 -0.17
N GLU A 140 -3.08 -2.89 -0.71
CA GLU A 140 -1.94 -3.43 0.01
C GLU A 140 -0.83 -2.39 0.03
N ASN A 141 -0.39 -1.98 1.23
CA ASN A 141 0.64 -0.96 1.34
C ASN A 141 1.57 -1.16 2.53
N GLN A 142 2.86 -0.85 2.38
CA GLN A 142 3.83 -0.90 3.48
C GLN A 142 3.54 0.13 4.58
N TYR A 143 2.96 1.28 4.23
CA TYR A 143 2.57 2.32 5.17
C TYR A 143 1.15 2.79 4.90
N PHE A 144 0.46 3.23 5.95
CA PHE A 144 -0.86 3.86 5.82
C PHE A 144 -1.00 5.03 6.79
N ILE A 145 -0.47 6.18 6.39
CA ILE A 145 -0.38 7.41 7.18
C ILE A 145 -0.75 8.60 6.30
N GLY A 146 -1.63 9.47 6.80
CA GLY A 146 -1.92 10.70 6.08
C GLY A 146 -3.12 11.46 6.61
N SER A 147 -3.39 12.56 5.92
CA SER A 147 -4.46 13.50 6.23
C SER A 147 -4.38 14.05 7.66
N SER A 148 -3.17 14.40 8.11
CA SER A 148 -2.92 14.84 9.49
C SER A 148 -3.74 16.06 9.87
N PHE A 149 -4.06 16.94 8.91
CA PHE A 149 -4.93 18.10 9.11
C PHE A 149 -6.29 17.77 9.73
N ASN A 150 -6.76 16.52 9.63
CA ASN A 150 -8.01 16.06 10.23
C ASN A 150 -7.84 15.09 11.41
N TRP A 151 -6.62 14.91 11.92
CA TRP A 151 -6.42 14.19 13.17
C TRP A 151 -6.87 15.03 14.37
N ASN A 152 -7.30 14.38 15.46
CA ASN A 152 -7.74 15.11 16.67
C ASN A 152 -6.61 15.90 17.35
N LEU A 153 -5.35 15.47 17.18
CA LEU A 153 -4.13 16.12 17.66
C LEU A 153 -3.06 16.06 16.56
N HIS A 154 -2.05 16.92 16.64
CA HIS A 154 -0.92 16.99 15.68
C HIS A 154 -1.34 17.33 14.24
N LYS A 155 -2.29 18.26 14.08
CA LYS A 155 -2.81 18.67 12.77
C LYS A 155 -1.75 19.30 11.86
N ASP A 156 -0.86 20.07 12.47
CA ASP A 156 0.18 20.84 11.79
C ASP A 156 1.44 20.02 11.43
N LEU A 157 1.42 18.70 11.66
CA LEU A 157 2.53 17.79 11.39
C LEU A 157 2.96 17.76 9.91
N GLY A 158 2.04 18.07 8.99
CA GLY A 158 2.33 18.15 7.57
C GLY A 158 2.27 16.84 6.80
N ALA A 159 1.63 15.79 7.34
CA ALA A 159 1.29 14.58 6.58
C ALA A 159 -0.01 14.80 5.79
N ASN A 160 0.03 15.74 4.84
CA ASN A 160 -1.13 16.31 4.17
C ASN A 160 -1.64 15.51 2.95
N ASN A 161 -1.06 14.35 2.65
CA ASN A 161 -1.60 13.48 1.59
C ASN A 161 -3.08 13.16 1.88
N LEU A 162 -3.89 13.09 0.82
CA LEU A 162 -5.35 13.07 0.93
C LEU A 162 -5.91 11.65 1.00
N ILE A 163 -5.08 10.63 0.83
CA ILE A 163 -5.52 9.26 0.56
C ILE A 163 -6.41 8.71 1.68
N PRO A 164 -6.03 8.77 2.98
CA PRO A 164 -6.92 8.29 4.04
C PRO A 164 -8.24 9.05 4.13
N MET A 165 -8.22 10.38 3.97
CA MET A 165 -9.43 11.19 4.03
C MET A 165 -10.38 10.92 2.87
N GLU A 166 -9.87 10.82 1.64
CA GLU A 166 -10.69 10.52 0.46
C GLU A 166 -11.39 9.17 0.59
N ILE A 167 -10.72 8.17 1.16
CA ILE A 167 -11.32 6.86 1.46
C ILE A 167 -12.45 7.02 2.50
N ALA A 168 -12.18 7.69 3.62
CA ALA A 168 -13.17 7.89 4.67
C ALA A 168 -14.40 8.67 4.18
N LEU A 169 -14.18 9.71 3.37
CA LEU A 169 -15.26 10.50 2.77
C LEU A 169 -16.02 9.72 1.69
N LYS A 170 -15.33 8.89 0.89
CA LYS A 170 -15.99 7.99 -0.08
C LYS A 170 -16.96 7.05 0.64
N ILE A 171 -16.51 6.40 1.71
CA ILE A 171 -17.37 5.53 2.53
C ILE A 171 -18.54 6.34 3.13
N ALA A 172 -18.25 7.48 3.76
CA ALA A 172 -19.28 8.34 4.36
C ALA A 172 -20.34 8.78 3.34
N ASN A 173 -19.93 9.13 2.12
CA ASN A 173 -20.84 9.52 1.06
C ASN A 173 -21.70 8.34 0.58
N LYS A 174 -21.13 7.14 0.49
CA LYS A 174 -21.88 5.91 0.15
C LYS A 174 -22.91 5.55 1.23
N ILE A 175 -22.55 5.70 2.51
CA ILE A 175 -23.47 5.55 3.64
C ILE A 175 -24.63 6.54 3.53
N ARG A 176 -24.35 7.83 3.30
CA ARG A 176 -25.38 8.87 3.14
C ARG A 176 -26.30 8.62 1.94
N ALA A 177 -25.77 7.99 0.89
CA ALA A 177 -26.53 7.60 -0.28
C ALA A 177 -27.29 6.26 -0.10
N HIS A 178 -27.16 5.59 1.04
CA HIS A 178 -27.66 4.24 1.29
C HIS A 178 -27.15 3.20 0.27
N GLU A 179 -25.94 3.41 -0.25
CA GLU A 179 -25.28 2.52 -1.19
C GLU A 179 -24.24 1.66 -0.48
N ARG A 180 -24.16 0.37 -0.85
CA ARG A 180 -23.10 -0.50 -0.33
C ARG A 180 -21.74 -0.12 -0.91
N PHE A 181 -20.75 -0.09 -0.04
CA PHE A 181 -19.36 0.14 -0.38
C PHE A 181 -18.46 -0.48 0.69
N SER A 182 -17.30 -1.01 0.30
CA SER A 182 -16.35 -1.59 1.25
C SER A 182 -14.91 -1.26 0.89
N VAL A 183 -14.06 -1.21 1.92
CA VAL A 183 -12.63 -0.94 1.78
C VAL A 183 -11.85 -1.92 2.65
N TYR A 184 -10.86 -2.54 2.02
CA TYR A 184 -9.98 -3.54 2.61
C TYR A 184 -8.55 -3.03 2.49
N ILE A 185 -7.83 -2.93 3.62
CA ILE A 185 -6.46 -2.43 3.66
C ILE A 185 -5.58 -3.48 4.32
N VAL A 186 -4.58 -3.97 3.60
CA VAL A 186 -3.55 -4.89 4.10
C VAL A 186 -2.25 -4.12 4.28
N ILE A 187 -1.73 -4.11 5.50
CA ILE A 187 -0.51 -3.40 5.91
C ILE A 187 0.39 -4.37 6.69
N PRO A 188 1.71 -4.14 6.80
CA PRO A 188 2.55 -5.01 7.60
C PRO A 188 2.15 -4.92 9.08
N MET A 189 2.41 -5.97 9.86
CA MET A 189 2.08 -5.97 11.29
C MET A 189 2.81 -4.83 12.02
N TRP A 190 4.06 -4.56 11.64
CA TRP A 190 4.77 -3.33 11.93
C TRP A 190 5.71 -2.97 10.75
N PRO A 191 6.11 -1.71 10.57
CA PRO A 191 7.11 -1.31 9.56
C PRO A 191 8.45 -2.01 9.77
N GLU A 192 9.22 -2.23 8.70
CA GLU A 192 10.53 -2.91 8.77
C GLU A 192 11.44 -2.28 9.83
N GLY A 193 12.07 -3.13 10.63
CA GLY A 193 12.96 -2.72 11.70
C GLY A 193 12.56 -3.25 13.07
N ASN A 194 13.09 -2.63 14.12
CA ASN A 194 12.81 -3.03 15.49
C ASN A 194 11.44 -2.48 15.94
N PRO A 195 10.43 -3.33 16.25
CA PRO A 195 9.10 -2.86 16.68
C PRO A 195 9.11 -2.06 17.99
N THR A 196 10.10 -2.27 18.85
CA THR A 196 10.31 -1.47 20.08
C THR A 196 11.08 -0.17 19.82
N GLY A 197 11.66 -0.01 18.63
CA GLY A 197 12.44 1.16 18.27
C GLY A 197 11.58 2.42 18.18
N ALA A 198 12.14 3.55 18.58
CA ALA A 198 11.41 4.79 18.67
C ALA A 198 10.82 5.25 17.30
N ALA A 199 11.53 5.02 16.19
CA ALA A 199 11.03 5.35 14.85
C ALA A 199 9.80 4.51 14.47
N THR A 200 9.87 3.19 14.65
CA THR A 200 8.75 2.27 14.37
C THR A 200 7.55 2.59 15.25
N GLN A 201 7.78 2.82 16.55
CA GLN A 201 6.74 3.22 17.49
C GLN A 201 6.08 4.54 17.11
N ARG A 202 6.83 5.48 16.54
CA ARG A 202 6.31 6.75 16.06
C ARG A 202 5.46 6.59 14.79
N ILE A 203 5.90 5.75 13.85
CA ILE A 203 5.15 5.43 12.63
C ILE A 203 3.82 4.76 12.99
N LEU A 204 3.83 3.78 13.90
CA LEU A 204 2.62 3.11 14.39
C LEU A 204 1.66 4.08 15.08
N PHE A 205 2.18 5.08 15.79
CA PHE A 205 1.35 6.12 16.40
C PHE A 205 0.64 6.98 15.34
N TRP A 206 1.32 7.35 14.26
CA TRP A 206 0.70 8.09 13.15
C TRP A 206 -0.32 7.27 12.37
N GLN A 207 -0.05 5.97 12.18
CA GLN A 207 -1.00 5.03 11.61
C GLN A 207 -2.26 4.92 12.49
N HIS A 208 -2.08 4.83 13.82
CA HIS A 208 -3.20 4.84 14.77
C HIS A 208 -4.05 6.11 14.66
N LYS A 209 -3.43 7.29 14.59
CA LYS A 209 -4.16 8.57 14.39
C LYS A 209 -4.92 8.61 13.07
N THR A 210 -4.32 8.05 12.01
CA THR A 210 -4.97 7.93 10.70
C THR A 210 -6.18 7.00 10.78
N MET A 211 -6.04 5.79 11.34
CA MET A 211 -7.16 4.85 11.54
C MET A 211 -8.28 5.48 12.38
N GLN A 212 -7.93 6.14 13.50
CA GLN A 212 -8.90 6.79 14.39
C GLN A 212 -9.73 7.84 13.64
N MET A 213 -9.09 8.70 12.87
CA MET A 213 -9.76 9.73 12.07
C MET A 213 -10.73 9.12 11.04
N MET A 214 -10.32 8.03 10.35
CA MET A 214 -11.17 7.39 9.36
C MET A 214 -12.42 6.77 10.00
N TYR A 215 -12.25 6.01 11.07
CA TYR A 215 -13.36 5.34 11.74
C TYR A 215 -14.33 6.34 12.40
N GLU A 216 -13.84 7.43 12.98
CA GLU A 216 -14.70 8.52 13.49
C GLU A 216 -15.52 9.17 12.37
N THR A 217 -14.93 9.36 11.19
CA THR A 217 -15.62 9.95 10.03
C THR A 217 -16.74 9.02 9.54
N ILE A 218 -16.48 7.72 9.47
CA ILE A 218 -17.45 6.71 9.06
C ILE A 218 -18.58 6.59 10.09
N TYR A 219 -18.23 6.55 11.38
CA TYR A 219 -19.24 6.48 12.45
C TYR A 219 -20.17 7.69 12.44
N LYS A 220 -19.64 8.91 12.27
CA LYS A 220 -20.47 10.12 12.13
C LYS A 220 -21.47 9.99 10.99
N ALA A 221 -21.03 9.47 9.84
CA ALA A 221 -21.92 9.27 8.69
C ALA A 221 -23.03 8.24 9.00
N LEU A 222 -22.76 7.19 9.78
CA LEU A 222 -23.79 6.23 10.21
C LEU A 222 -24.85 6.91 11.09
N VAL A 223 -24.42 7.70 12.07
CA VAL A 223 -25.32 8.45 12.97
C VAL A 223 -26.17 9.46 12.21
N GLU A 224 -25.58 10.17 11.24
CA GLU A 224 -26.28 11.16 10.42
C GLU A 224 -27.50 10.59 9.67
N VAL A 225 -27.49 9.29 9.35
CA VAL A 225 -28.59 8.60 8.65
C VAL A 225 -29.31 7.54 9.49
N GLY A 226 -29.04 7.46 10.79
CA GLY A 226 -29.72 6.54 11.71
C GLY A 226 -29.39 5.06 11.49
N LEU A 227 -28.15 4.75 11.08
CA LEU A 227 -27.69 3.39 10.76
C LEU A 227 -26.69 2.80 11.76
N GLU A 228 -26.36 3.51 12.84
CA GLU A 228 -25.39 3.13 13.87
C GLU A 228 -25.77 1.88 14.69
N ASP A 229 -27.06 1.58 14.79
CA ASP A 229 -27.56 0.37 15.44
C ASP A 229 -27.53 -0.85 14.52
N ALA A 230 -27.69 -0.65 13.21
CA ALA A 230 -27.75 -1.69 12.20
C ALA A 230 -26.36 -2.09 11.66
N PHE A 231 -25.44 -1.14 11.58
CA PHE A 231 -24.11 -1.33 11.00
C PHE A 231 -23.01 -0.80 11.92
N SER A 232 -21.83 -1.40 11.79
CA SER A 232 -20.60 -0.91 12.42
C SER A 232 -19.67 -0.27 11.39
N PRO A 233 -18.72 0.60 11.80
CA PRO A 233 -17.69 1.09 10.88
C PRO A 233 -16.89 -0.03 10.19
N GLN A 234 -16.68 -1.16 10.86
CA GLN A 234 -16.01 -2.35 10.30
C GLN A 234 -16.85 -3.13 9.28
N ASP A 235 -18.12 -2.77 9.06
CA ASP A 235 -18.90 -3.27 7.93
C ASP A 235 -18.59 -2.47 6.64
N TYR A 236 -17.72 -1.46 6.71
CA TYR A 236 -17.29 -0.64 5.56
C TYR A 236 -15.77 -0.54 5.41
N LEU A 237 -15.01 -0.46 6.51
CA LEU A 237 -13.55 -0.31 6.48
C LEU A 237 -12.88 -1.38 7.34
N ASN A 238 -11.95 -2.16 6.78
CA ASN A 238 -11.20 -3.14 7.54
C ASN A 238 -9.70 -3.05 7.26
N PHE A 239 -8.91 -3.14 8.32
CA PHE A 239 -7.45 -3.24 8.28
C PHE A 239 -7.02 -4.66 8.64
N PHE A 240 -6.06 -5.17 7.88
CA PHE A 240 -5.47 -6.49 8.02
C PHE A 240 -3.94 -6.41 8.00
N CYS A 241 -3.30 -7.46 8.47
CA CYS A 241 -1.89 -7.73 8.26
C CYS A 241 -1.69 -9.21 7.90
N LEU A 242 -0.49 -9.56 7.45
CA LEU A 242 -0.17 -10.93 7.07
C LEU A 242 0.78 -11.60 8.09
N GLY A 243 0.60 -12.90 8.28
CA GLY A 243 1.42 -13.70 9.19
C GLY A 243 1.43 -15.16 8.81
N ASN A 244 2.48 -15.85 9.21
CA ASN A 244 2.54 -17.29 9.07
C ASN A 244 2.92 -17.96 10.39
N ARG A 245 2.47 -19.20 10.54
CA ARG A 245 2.83 -20.07 11.65
C ARG A 245 2.91 -21.50 11.16
N GLU A 246 4.06 -22.11 11.35
CA GLU A 246 4.36 -23.45 10.83
C GLU A 246 4.51 -24.43 12.00
N ALA A 247 3.93 -25.63 11.87
CA ALA A 247 4.14 -26.70 12.83
C ALA A 247 5.55 -27.29 12.73
N ILE A 248 5.97 -28.06 13.75
CA ILE A 248 7.26 -28.75 13.74
C ILE A 248 7.20 -29.90 12.72
N SER A 249 8.12 -29.91 11.76
CA SER A 249 8.31 -31.04 10.85
C SER A 249 9.25 -32.09 11.46
N MET A 250 9.05 -33.36 11.13
CA MET A 250 9.97 -34.47 11.48
C MET A 250 11.40 -34.26 10.93
N SER A 251 11.58 -33.37 9.95
CA SER A 251 12.88 -32.98 9.39
C SER A 251 13.63 -31.92 10.20
N ASP A 252 12.97 -31.26 11.15
CA ASP A 252 13.57 -30.19 11.97
C ASP A 252 14.35 -30.83 13.13
N THR A 253 15.49 -31.45 12.82
CA THR A 253 16.41 -31.93 13.85
C THR A 253 16.99 -30.70 14.59
N PRO A 254 16.89 -30.62 15.93
CA PRO A 254 17.53 -29.54 16.66
C PRO A 254 19.04 -29.66 16.47
N ARG A 255 19.67 -28.66 15.84
CA ARG A 255 21.13 -28.55 15.93
C ARG A 255 21.46 -28.30 17.41
N ASN A 256 22.37 -29.11 17.95
CA ASN A 256 22.91 -28.98 19.30
C ASN A 256 23.61 -27.62 19.44
N GLU A 257 22.85 -26.58 19.75
CA GLU A 257 23.37 -25.25 20.03
C GLU A 257 22.80 -24.73 21.35
N ASN A 258 23.63 -23.96 22.04
CA ASN A 258 23.30 -23.38 23.33
C ASN A 258 21.94 -22.66 23.28
N PRO A 259 20.99 -22.99 24.16
CA PRO A 259 19.68 -22.37 24.12
C PRO A 259 19.83 -20.85 24.32
N PRO A 260 19.24 -20.02 23.44
CA PRO A 260 19.22 -18.58 23.65
C PRO A 260 18.55 -18.25 24.99
N MET A 261 18.91 -17.12 25.61
CA MET A 261 18.24 -16.65 26.84
C MET A 261 16.72 -16.73 26.66
N ALA A 262 16.04 -17.36 27.64
CA ALA A 262 14.68 -17.88 27.53
C ALA A 262 13.59 -16.84 27.16
N ASN A 263 13.90 -15.54 27.26
CA ASN A 263 12.96 -14.43 27.04
C ASN A 263 13.40 -13.44 25.95
N THR A 264 14.33 -13.82 25.07
CA THR A 264 14.69 -12.96 23.91
C THR A 264 13.64 -13.08 22.80
N PRO A 265 13.41 -12.02 21.98
CA PRO A 265 12.52 -12.11 20.83
C PRO A 265 12.82 -13.28 19.90
N GLN A 266 14.11 -13.58 19.71
CA GLN A 266 14.59 -14.72 18.93
C GLN A 266 14.12 -16.04 19.52
N ALA A 267 14.31 -16.24 20.84
CA ALA A 267 13.88 -17.46 21.52
C ALA A 267 12.36 -17.64 21.43
N LEU A 268 11.60 -16.56 21.60
CA LEU A 268 10.14 -16.59 21.54
C LEU A 268 9.62 -16.89 20.12
N CYS A 269 10.16 -16.22 19.08
CA CYS A 269 9.77 -16.49 17.69
C CYS A 269 10.08 -17.93 17.27
N ARG A 270 11.24 -18.48 17.70
CA ARG A 270 11.60 -19.89 17.48
C ARG A 270 10.64 -20.85 18.18
N LYS A 271 10.37 -20.60 19.46
CA LYS A 271 9.48 -21.44 20.27
C LYS A 271 8.06 -21.45 19.72
N ASN A 272 7.54 -20.27 19.38
CA ASN A 272 6.14 -20.11 18.97
C ASN A 272 5.92 -20.32 17.46
N ARG A 273 7.02 -20.43 16.69
CA ARG A 273 7.07 -20.74 15.26
C ARG A 273 6.20 -19.84 14.38
N ARG A 274 6.11 -18.57 14.75
CA ARG A 274 5.29 -17.58 14.05
C ARG A 274 6.09 -16.33 13.75
N PHE A 275 5.77 -15.69 12.63
CA PHE A 275 6.26 -14.35 12.30
C PHE A 275 5.33 -13.67 11.31
N MET A 276 5.43 -12.35 11.19
CA MET A 276 4.68 -11.65 10.15
C MET A 276 5.18 -12.06 8.76
N ILE A 277 4.28 -12.07 7.78
CA ILE A 277 4.66 -11.94 6.37
C ILE A 277 4.71 -10.45 6.10
N TYR A 278 5.89 -9.95 5.71
CA TYR A 278 6.09 -8.52 5.53
C TYR A 278 5.41 -8.04 4.26
N VAL A 279 4.42 -7.16 4.42
CA VAL A 279 3.72 -6.51 3.31
C VAL A 279 4.56 -5.34 2.84
N HIS A 280 5.32 -5.56 1.79
CA HIS A 280 6.08 -4.53 1.09
C HIS A 280 5.34 -3.99 -0.15
N SER A 281 4.18 -4.55 -0.49
CA SER A 281 3.29 -4.08 -1.54
C SER A 281 3.08 -2.55 -1.53
N LYS A 282 2.86 -1.97 -2.71
CA LYS A 282 2.28 -0.62 -2.88
C LYS A 282 1.27 -0.63 -4.03
N GLY A 283 0.08 -1.16 -3.76
CA GLY A 283 -0.96 -1.34 -4.77
C GLY A 283 -2.37 -0.99 -4.29
N MET A 284 -3.23 -0.69 -5.25
CA MET A 284 -4.66 -0.46 -5.04
C MET A 284 -5.46 -1.02 -6.22
N ILE A 285 -6.48 -1.82 -5.92
CA ILE A 285 -7.48 -2.31 -6.87
C ILE A 285 -8.80 -1.61 -6.55
N VAL A 286 -9.47 -1.10 -7.59
CA VAL A 286 -10.76 -0.41 -7.50
C VAL A 286 -11.75 -1.14 -8.38
N ASP A 287 -12.86 -1.59 -7.77
CA ASP A 287 -14.03 -2.17 -8.44
C ASP A 287 -13.75 -3.35 -9.40
N ASP A 288 -12.63 -4.06 -9.19
CA ASP A 288 -12.11 -5.11 -10.09
C ASP A 288 -11.85 -4.65 -11.54
N GLU A 289 -11.86 -3.34 -11.81
CA GLU A 289 -11.69 -2.76 -13.15
C GLU A 289 -10.44 -1.91 -13.32
N TYR A 290 -9.90 -1.36 -12.23
CA TYR A 290 -8.73 -0.49 -12.28
C TYR A 290 -7.72 -0.87 -11.22
N VAL A 291 -6.44 -0.82 -11.56
CA VAL A 291 -5.33 -1.13 -10.66
C VAL A 291 -4.27 -0.04 -10.70
N ILE A 292 -3.69 0.29 -9.55
CA ILE A 292 -2.44 1.05 -9.41
C ILE A 292 -1.40 0.15 -8.77
N LEU A 293 -0.21 0.05 -9.35
CA LEU A 293 0.95 -0.66 -8.79
C LEU A 293 2.20 0.21 -8.94
N GLY A 294 3.06 0.27 -7.92
CA GLY A 294 4.28 1.06 -8.01
C GLY A 294 5.17 0.95 -6.77
N SER A 295 5.99 2.00 -6.56
CA SER A 295 6.89 2.10 -5.41
C SER A 295 6.34 2.95 -4.26
N ALA A 296 5.32 3.78 -4.53
CA ALA A 296 4.86 4.81 -3.61
C ALA A 296 4.03 4.28 -2.45
N ASN A 297 4.53 4.48 -1.23
CA ASN A 297 3.81 4.17 -0.01
C ASN A 297 2.68 5.17 0.27
N ILE A 298 1.65 4.78 1.04
CA ILE A 298 0.64 5.73 1.54
C ILE A 298 1.20 6.42 2.79
N ASN A 299 2.11 7.36 2.55
CA ASN A 299 2.69 8.28 3.53
C ASN A 299 3.07 9.59 2.83
N GLN A 300 3.48 10.60 3.59
CA GLN A 300 3.84 11.90 3.01
C GLN A 300 5.12 11.82 2.18
N ARG A 301 6.09 11.01 2.62
CA ARG A 301 7.36 10.75 1.93
C ARG A 301 7.19 10.37 0.44
N SER A 302 6.28 9.45 0.15
CA SER A 302 6.04 8.99 -1.23
C SER A 302 5.01 9.83 -1.98
N MET A 303 4.05 10.47 -1.28
CA MET A 303 2.93 11.18 -1.93
C MET A 303 3.17 12.67 -2.20
N GLU A 304 4.19 13.29 -1.59
CA GLU A 304 4.43 14.74 -1.72
C GLU A 304 5.09 15.15 -3.05
N GLY A 305 5.82 14.25 -3.71
CA GLY A 305 6.54 14.54 -4.95
C GLY A 305 7.92 15.20 -4.76
N SER A 306 8.11 15.99 -3.69
CA SER A 306 9.37 16.67 -3.37
C SER A 306 10.21 16.00 -2.27
N ARG A 307 9.82 14.81 -1.80
CA ARG A 307 10.58 14.02 -0.82
C ARG A 307 11.29 12.86 -1.53
N ASP A 308 10.72 11.67 -1.48
CA ASP A 308 11.28 10.51 -2.17
C ASP A 308 10.77 10.49 -3.62
N THR A 309 11.62 10.05 -4.54
CA THR A 309 11.24 9.91 -5.95
C THR A 309 10.59 8.55 -6.18
N GLU A 310 9.35 8.53 -6.65
CA GLU A 310 8.55 7.32 -6.84
C GLU A 310 8.01 7.20 -8.27
N ILE A 311 7.68 5.96 -8.66
CA ILE A 311 7.00 5.65 -9.92
C ILE A 311 5.87 4.66 -9.68
N ALA A 312 4.77 4.82 -10.40
CA ALA A 312 3.66 3.86 -10.42
C ALA A 312 3.05 3.81 -11.82
N MET A 313 2.38 2.70 -12.13
CA MET A 313 1.47 2.60 -13.25
C MET A 313 0.05 2.51 -12.72
N GLY A 314 -0.91 3.03 -13.48
CA GLY A 314 -2.30 2.66 -13.34
C GLY A 314 -2.86 2.16 -14.67
N ALA A 315 -3.71 1.16 -14.59
CA ALA A 315 -4.18 0.44 -15.75
C ALA A 315 -5.59 -0.11 -15.59
N TYR A 316 -6.28 -0.24 -16.72
CA TYR A 316 -7.54 -0.98 -16.85
C TYR A 316 -7.65 -1.65 -18.21
N GLN A 317 -8.54 -2.63 -18.31
CA GLN A 317 -8.89 -3.26 -19.58
C GLN A 317 -10.21 -2.65 -20.11
N PRO A 318 -10.23 -1.95 -21.26
CA PRO A 318 -11.41 -1.22 -21.74
C PRO A 318 -12.60 -2.12 -22.13
N HIS A 319 -12.39 -3.43 -22.26
CA HIS A 319 -13.44 -4.43 -22.47
C HIS A 319 -13.96 -5.05 -21.18
N HIS A 320 -13.31 -4.79 -20.04
CA HIS A 320 -13.68 -5.31 -18.72
C HIS A 320 -13.87 -4.16 -17.74
N THR A 321 -14.90 -3.35 -17.97
CA THR A 321 -15.31 -2.24 -17.09
C THR A 321 -16.79 -2.36 -16.74
N TRP A 322 -17.20 -1.78 -15.60
CA TRP A 322 -18.61 -1.77 -15.20
C TRP A 322 -19.51 -1.10 -16.24
N ALA A 323 -19.04 0.02 -16.80
CA ALA A 323 -19.78 0.78 -17.81
C ALA A 323 -20.08 -0.03 -19.08
N ARG A 324 -19.22 -0.99 -19.44
CA ARG A 324 -19.35 -1.78 -20.66
C ARG A 324 -20.01 -3.13 -20.44
N GLN A 325 -19.68 -3.80 -19.33
CA GLN A 325 -20.21 -5.13 -19.00
C GLN A 325 -21.61 -5.05 -18.36
N LEU A 326 -21.98 -3.91 -17.76
CA LEU A 326 -23.21 -3.74 -16.97
C LEU A 326 -23.33 -4.72 -15.79
N SER A 327 -22.21 -5.34 -15.41
CA SER A 327 -22.05 -6.31 -14.33
C SER A 327 -20.60 -6.28 -13.85
N SER A 328 -20.30 -7.03 -12.77
CA SER A 328 -18.94 -7.14 -12.24
C SER A 328 -17.94 -7.50 -13.34
N PRO A 329 -16.86 -6.72 -13.52
CA PRO A 329 -15.83 -7.00 -14.50
C PRO A 329 -15.04 -8.25 -14.13
N HIS A 330 -14.97 -9.20 -15.06
CA HIS A 330 -14.20 -10.44 -14.90
C HIS A 330 -12.97 -10.43 -15.81
N GLY A 331 -12.16 -9.37 -15.70
CA GLY A 331 -10.88 -9.25 -16.39
C GLY A 331 -9.72 -9.87 -15.62
N GLN A 332 -8.51 -9.56 -16.06
CA GLN A 332 -7.27 -9.93 -15.38
C GLN A 332 -7.15 -9.29 -13.99
N ILE A 333 -7.69 -8.07 -13.79
CA ILE A 333 -7.67 -7.39 -12.48
C ILE A 333 -8.50 -8.18 -11.45
N TYR A 334 -9.72 -8.60 -11.81
CA TYR A 334 -10.53 -9.52 -11.02
C TYR A 334 -9.77 -10.81 -10.70
N GLY A 335 -9.17 -11.45 -11.71
CA GLY A 335 -8.40 -12.68 -11.53
C GLY A 335 -7.21 -12.51 -10.56
N TYR A 336 -6.50 -11.40 -10.69
CA TYR A 336 -5.38 -11.04 -9.83
C TYR A 336 -5.83 -10.82 -8.38
N ARG A 337 -6.93 -10.08 -8.16
CA ARG A 337 -7.52 -9.85 -6.84
C ARG A 337 -8.02 -11.13 -6.20
N MET A 338 -8.68 -12.02 -6.95
CA MET A 338 -9.07 -13.35 -6.48
C MET A 338 -7.85 -14.21 -6.10
N SER A 339 -6.76 -14.14 -6.88
CA SER A 339 -5.51 -14.86 -6.59
C SER A 339 -4.85 -14.37 -5.31
N LEU A 340 -4.76 -13.05 -5.11
CA LEU A 340 -4.26 -12.46 -3.86
C LEU A 340 -5.11 -12.89 -2.66
N TRP A 341 -6.44 -12.86 -2.81
CA TRP A 341 -7.33 -13.31 -1.73
C TRP A 341 -7.15 -14.80 -1.44
N ALA A 342 -7.01 -15.65 -2.47
CA ALA A 342 -6.76 -17.07 -2.28
C ALA A 342 -5.44 -17.33 -1.55
N GLU A 343 -4.37 -16.60 -1.87
CA GLU A 343 -3.10 -16.61 -1.14
C GLU A 343 -3.30 -16.21 0.32
N HIS A 344 -3.96 -15.07 0.55
CA HIS A 344 -4.10 -14.51 1.89
C HIS A 344 -5.03 -15.30 2.78
N VAL A 345 -6.14 -15.82 2.28
CA VAL A 345 -7.15 -16.50 3.11
C VAL A 345 -7.11 -18.02 3.01
N GLY A 346 -6.35 -18.58 2.05
CA GLY A 346 -6.14 -20.02 1.86
C GLY A 346 -7.31 -20.76 1.19
N VAL A 347 -8.36 -20.05 0.78
CA VAL A 347 -9.56 -20.60 0.14
C VAL A 347 -10.16 -19.60 -0.86
N ILE A 348 -11.06 -20.08 -1.71
CA ILE A 348 -11.92 -19.26 -2.57
C ILE A 348 -13.37 -19.56 -2.22
N GLU A 349 -14.16 -18.51 -1.99
CA GLU A 349 -15.60 -18.62 -1.68
C GLU A 349 -16.40 -17.70 -2.60
N ASP A 350 -17.64 -18.09 -2.91
CA ASP A 350 -18.51 -17.35 -3.85
C ASP A 350 -18.75 -15.91 -3.40
N CYS A 351 -18.81 -15.64 -2.09
CA CYS A 351 -19.00 -14.28 -1.59
C CYS A 351 -17.84 -13.34 -1.98
N PHE A 352 -16.64 -13.86 -2.28
CA PHE A 352 -15.48 -13.07 -2.71
C PHE A 352 -15.64 -12.48 -4.10
N THR A 353 -16.62 -12.94 -4.88
CA THR A 353 -16.99 -12.35 -6.18
C THR A 353 -17.73 -11.01 -6.03
N ARG A 354 -18.17 -10.68 -4.80
CA ARG A 354 -18.90 -9.46 -4.47
C ARG A 354 -18.30 -8.76 -3.24
N PRO A 355 -17.12 -8.14 -3.37
CA PRO A 355 -16.40 -7.56 -2.22
C PRO A 355 -17.17 -6.43 -1.54
N GLU A 356 -18.09 -5.74 -2.22
CA GLU A 356 -18.93 -4.68 -1.65
C GLU A 356 -19.99 -5.20 -0.67
N SER A 357 -20.32 -6.49 -0.79
CA SER A 357 -21.41 -7.13 -0.04
C SER A 357 -21.09 -7.26 1.44
N LEU A 358 -22.13 -7.11 2.28
CA LEU A 358 -21.99 -7.26 3.73
C LEU A 358 -21.53 -8.68 4.12
N GLU A 359 -22.00 -9.69 3.37
CA GLU A 359 -21.60 -11.07 3.54
C GLU A 359 -20.08 -11.23 3.35
N CYS A 360 -19.54 -10.75 2.24
CA CYS A 360 -18.11 -10.83 1.95
C CYS A 360 -17.28 -10.08 3.00
N VAL A 361 -17.66 -8.86 3.37
CA VAL A 361 -16.96 -8.07 4.39
C VAL A 361 -16.91 -8.83 5.72
N ARG A 362 -18.04 -9.35 6.19
CA ARG A 362 -18.11 -10.08 7.45
C ARG A 362 -17.36 -11.41 7.39
N ARG A 363 -17.39 -12.10 6.24
CA ARG A 363 -16.67 -13.36 6.04
C ARG A 363 -15.15 -13.14 6.12
N ILE A 364 -14.61 -12.21 5.35
CA ILE A 364 -13.18 -11.87 5.37
C ILE A 364 -12.74 -11.40 6.76
N ARG A 365 -13.54 -10.54 7.43
CA ARG A 365 -13.27 -10.10 8.80
C ARG A 365 -13.22 -11.27 9.79
N SER A 366 -14.19 -12.17 9.72
CA SER A 366 -14.26 -13.37 10.57
C SER A 366 -13.05 -14.30 10.34
N MET A 367 -12.63 -14.50 9.10
CA MET A 367 -11.43 -15.27 8.78
C MET A 367 -10.18 -14.62 9.36
N GLY A 368 -10.03 -13.30 9.20
CA GLY A 368 -8.94 -12.55 9.81
C GLY A 368 -8.90 -12.63 11.34
N GLU A 369 -10.07 -12.65 11.99
CA GLU A 369 -10.19 -12.82 13.44
C GLU A 369 -9.82 -14.23 13.90
N MET A 370 -10.22 -15.27 13.17
CA MET A 370 -9.83 -16.65 13.46
C MET A 370 -8.32 -16.85 13.26
N ASN A 371 -7.77 -16.35 12.17
CA ASN A 371 -6.34 -16.44 11.88
C ASN A 371 -5.50 -15.67 12.91
N TRP A 372 -5.94 -14.49 13.36
CA TRP A 372 -5.27 -13.79 14.46
C TRP A 372 -5.28 -14.61 15.77
N LYS A 373 -6.42 -15.20 16.13
CA LYS A 373 -6.52 -16.06 17.32
C LYS A 373 -5.56 -17.26 17.23
N GLN A 374 -5.49 -17.89 16.06
CA GLN A 374 -4.57 -19.01 15.82
C GLN A 374 -3.10 -18.56 15.86
N PHE A 375 -2.78 -17.41 15.24
CA PHE A 375 -1.45 -16.83 15.26
C PHE A 375 -1.01 -16.49 16.68
N ALA A 376 -1.88 -15.86 17.48
CA ALA A 376 -1.59 -15.38 18.82
C ALA A 376 -1.62 -16.49 19.91
N ALA A 377 -2.23 -17.65 19.64
CA ALA A 377 -2.38 -18.74 20.60
C ALA A 377 -1.04 -19.28 21.13
N GLU A 378 -1.06 -19.83 22.35
CA GLU A 378 0.11 -20.50 22.94
C GLU A 378 0.45 -21.80 22.18
N GLU A 379 -0.56 -22.56 21.78
CA GLU A 379 -0.40 -23.80 21.03
C GLU A 379 0.08 -23.53 19.60
N VAL A 380 1.14 -24.23 19.18
CA VAL A 380 1.70 -24.13 17.83
C VAL A 380 0.88 -25.00 16.89
N THR A 381 0.16 -24.35 15.96
CA THR A 381 -0.61 -25.02 14.91
C THR A 381 -0.29 -24.41 13.56
N GLU A 382 -0.39 -25.24 12.50
CA GLU A 382 -0.17 -24.81 11.12
C GLU A 382 -1.25 -23.82 10.67
N MET A 383 -0.85 -22.66 10.17
CA MET A 383 -1.75 -21.69 9.56
C MET A 383 -1.86 -21.93 8.06
N ARG A 384 -3.10 -22.01 7.56
CA ARG A 384 -3.38 -22.12 6.11
C ARG A 384 -3.76 -20.78 5.47
N GLY A 385 -4.29 -19.86 6.25
CA GLY A 385 -4.58 -18.49 5.84
C GLY A 385 -3.63 -17.54 6.54
N HIS A 386 -3.12 -16.56 5.79
CA HIS A 386 -2.16 -15.58 6.24
C HIS A 386 -2.78 -14.24 6.65
N LEU A 387 -3.97 -13.92 6.14
CA LEU A 387 -4.73 -12.71 6.45
C LEU A 387 -5.17 -12.73 7.90
N MET A 388 -4.72 -11.76 8.68
CA MET A 388 -5.11 -11.57 10.06
C MET A 388 -5.77 -10.20 10.22
N LYS A 389 -6.77 -10.11 11.08
CA LYS A 389 -7.27 -8.81 11.55
C LYS A 389 -6.07 -8.02 12.05
N TYR A 390 -5.90 -6.76 11.59
CA TYR A 390 -4.89 -5.91 12.19
C TYR A 390 -5.18 -5.81 13.70
N PRO A 391 -4.19 -5.92 14.60
CA PRO A 391 -4.43 -6.23 16.02
C PRO A 391 -4.92 -5.05 16.87
N VAL A 392 -5.91 -4.34 16.33
CA VAL A 392 -6.64 -3.24 16.95
C VAL A 392 -8.12 -3.61 17.08
N GLU A 393 -8.69 -3.22 18.21
CA GLU A 393 -10.13 -3.18 18.41
C GLU A 393 -10.68 -1.87 17.86
N VAL A 394 -11.83 -1.93 17.21
CA VAL A 394 -12.62 -0.77 16.81
C VAL A 394 -13.99 -0.93 17.44
N ASP A 395 -14.30 -0.09 18.42
CA ASP A 395 -15.61 -0.14 19.06
C ASP A 395 -16.72 0.41 18.13
N ARG A 396 -17.97 0.26 18.55
CA ARG A 396 -19.14 0.66 17.74
C ARG A 396 -19.14 2.15 17.39
N ILE A 397 -18.45 2.99 18.16
CA ILE A 397 -18.35 4.43 17.95
C ILE A 397 -17.10 4.85 17.17
N GLY A 398 -16.34 3.89 16.64
CA GLY A 398 -15.16 4.13 15.81
C GLY A 398 -13.89 4.45 16.58
N LYS A 399 -13.83 4.16 17.89
CA LYS A 399 -12.60 4.33 18.68
C LYS A 399 -11.68 3.13 18.51
N VAL A 400 -10.43 3.43 18.17
CA VAL A 400 -9.37 2.46 17.88
C VAL A 400 -8.48 2.27 19.10
N ARG A 401 -8.33 1.03 19.55
CA ARG A 401 -7.48 0.64 20.69
C ARG A 401 -6.72 -0.64 20.36
N SER A 402 -5.70 -0.98 21.12
CA SER A 402 -5.12 -2.33 21.06
C SER A 402 -6.18 -3.37 21.43
N LEU A 403 -6.11 -4.56 20.84
CA LEU A 403 -6.99 -5.67 21.25
C LEU A 403 -6.81 -5.97 22.76
N PRO A 404 -7.88 -6.32 23.49
CA PRO A 404 -7.79 -6.68 24.91
C PRO A 404 -6.75 -7.78 25.14
N GLY A 405 -5.80 -7.55 26.04
CA GLY A 405 -4.70 -8.48 26.33
C GLY A 405 -3.58 -8.52 25.28
N CYS A 406 -3.63 -7.67 24.25
CA CYS A 406 -2.61 -7.57 23.20
C CYS A 406 -2.10 -6.13 23.05
N GLU A 407 -1.48 -5.58 24.10
CA GLU A 407 -0.91 -4.22 24.03
C GLU A 407 0.33 -4.16 23.14
N THR A 408 1.08 -5.26 23.06
CA THR A 408 2.32 -5.37 22.28
C THR A 408 2.28 -6.50 21.26
N PHE A 409 3.14 -6.44 20.25
CA PHE A 409 3.22 -7.50 19.24
C PHE A 409 3.73 -8.81 19.84
N PRO A 410 3.13 -9.96 19.46
CA PRO A 410 3.55 -11.26 19.97
C PRO A 410 5.05 -11.50 19.74
N ASP A 411 5.74 -12.02 20.77
CA ASP A 411 7.15 -12.43 20.77
C ASP A 411 8.19 -11.31 20.66
N VAL A 412 7.88 -10.20 19.99
CA VAL A 412 8.83 -9.12 19.67
C VAL A 412 8.60 -7.84 20.46
N GLY A 413 7.46 -7.70 21.14
CA GLY A 413 7.11 -6.51 21.92
C GLY A 413 6.81 -5.29 21.04
N GLY A 414 6.85 -4.10 21.66
CA GLY A 414 6.50 -2.84 21.00
C GLY A 414 4.99 -2.62 20.96
N ASN A 415 4.54 -1.41 21.29
CA ASN A 415 3.10 -1.13 21.40
C ASN A 415 2.43 -1.14 20.02
N ILE A 416 1.30 -1.82 19.91
CA ILE A 416 0.55 -1.98 18.64
C ILE A 416 0.03 -0.63 18.13
N VAL A 417 -0.45 0.21 19.05
CA VAL A 417 -0.92 1.58 18.75
C VAL A 417 0.21 2.60 18.70
N GLY A 418 1.46 2.14 18.78
CA GLY A 418 2.65 2.98 18.82
C GLY A 418 2.79 3.79 20.10
N SER A 419 3.82 4.63 20.13
CA SER A 419 4.06 5.56 21.24
C SER A 419 4.75 6.83 20.74
N PHE A 420 4.44 7.94 21.40
CA PHE A 420 5.04 9.23 21.10
C PHE A 420 6.39 9.38 21.84
N LEU A 421 7.39 8.61 21.43
CA LEU A 421 8.76 8.75 21.92
C LEU A 421 9.45 9.89 21.15
N ALA A 422 10.06 10.85 21.84
CA ALA A 422 10.59 12.09 21.24
C ALA A 422 11.65 11.81 20.15
N ILE A 423 11.27 12.03 18.89
CA ILE A 423 12.13 12.02 17.69
C ILE A 423 11.73 13.23 16.83
N GLN A 424 12.64 13.70 15.96
CA GLN A 424 12.31 14.69 14.93
C GLN A 424 11.13 14.22 14.06
N GLU A 425 10.08 15.03 14.02
CA GLU A 425 8.76 14.67 13.48
C GLU A 425 8.79 14.35 11.97
N ASN A 426 9.57 15.09 11.19
CA ASN A 426 9.61 15.00 9.72
C ASN A 426 10.16 13.68 9.16
N LEU A 427 10.88 12.87 9.94
CA LEU A 427 11.49 11.62 9.46
C LEU A 427 10.52 10.44 9.41
N THR A 428 9.37 10.57 10.07
CA THR A 428 8.45 9.45 10.37
C THR A 428 7.08 9.55 9.70
N ILE A 429 6.89 10.54 8.82
CA ILE A 429 5.63 10.83 8.13
C ILE A 429 5.67 10.65 6.63
#